data_AF-A0A4Y1WQ26-F1
#
_entry.id   AF-A0A4Y1WQ26-F1
#
_cell.length_a   1.000
_cell.length_b   1.000
_cell.length_c   1.000
_cell.angle_alpha   90.00
_cell.angle_beta   90.00
_cell.angle_gamma   90.00
#
_symmetry.space_group_name_H-M   'P 1'
#
loop_
_entity.id
_entity.type
_entity.pdbx_description
1 polymer ?
#
loop_
_entity_poly.entity_id
_entity_poly.type
_entity_poly.pdbx_seq_one_letter_code
_entity_poly.pdbx_strand_id
1 'polypeptide(L)'
;MLLSENQKNGDVEGFGIVALEAGFFSLPVIGAKGCGIDDAIDDGRSGILVNGDNATEICNAMTKILADKSSFKQRSKVWAEQHDWNIVIEDFIRILPPTKA
;
A
#
# COMPACT_ATOMS: atom_id res chain seq x y z
N MET A 1 6.67 1.32 -8.91
CA MET A 1 5.99 0.02 -9.04
C MET A 1 6.69 -0.93 -8.09
N LEU A 2 5.94 -1.72 -7.35
CA LEU A 2 6.43 -2.67 -6.34
C LEU A 2 5.80 -4.02 -6.66
N LEU A 3 6.43 -4.78 -7.57
CA LEU A 3 5.85 -5.97 -8.19
C LEU A 3 6.50 -7.27 -7.72
N SER A 4 7.16 -7.24 -6.56
CA SER A 4 7.74 -8.44 -5.95
C SER A 4 6.67 -9.45 -5.55
N GLU A 5 7.03 -10.73 -5.53
CA GLU A 5 6.15 -11.84 -5.16
C GLU A 5 6.71 -12.64 -3.98
N ASN A 6 5.84 -13.38 -3.30
CA ASN A 6 6.26 -14.39 -2.32
C ASN A 6 6.95 -15.54 -3.03
N GLN A 7 8.12 -15.94 -2.56
CA GLN A 7 8.91 -17.00 -3.15
C GLN A 7 8.52 -18.38 -2.62
N LYS A 8 8.68 -19.40 -3.48
CA LYS A 8 8.36 -20.81 -3.17
C LYS A 8 9.21 -21.41 -2.05
N ASN A 9 10.36 -20.79 -1.72
CA ASN A 9 11.24 -21.18 -0.61
C ASN A 9 10.72 -20.70 0.76
N GLY A 10 9.61 -19.95 0.80
CA GLY A 10 9.05 -19.40 2.02
C GLY A 10 9.44 -17.95 2.31
N ASP A 11 10.26 -17.32 1.47
CA ASP A 11 10.53 -15.88 1.59
C ASP A 11 9.28 -15.10 1.16
N VAL A 12 8.77 -14.26 2.07
CA VAL A 12 7.57 -13.46 1.85
C VAL A 12 7.91 -11.98 1.78
N GLU A 13 7.18 -11.26 0.96
CA GLU A 13 7.25 -9.81 0.93
C GLU A 13 6.65 -9.20 2.20
N GLY A 14 7.30 -8.15 2.68
CA GLY A 14 6.86 -7.42 3.87
C GLY A 14 5.63 -6.56 3.58
N PHE A 15 5.17 -5.84 4.61
CA PHE A 15 4.04 -4.91 4.54
C PHE A 15 4.14 -3.85 3.43
N GLY A 16 5.36 -3.53 2.98
CA GLY A 16 5.56 -2.58 1.88
C GLY A 16 5.44 -1.12 2.32
N ILE A 17 6.14 -0.74 3.40
CA ILE A 17 6.14 0.64 3.94
C ILE A 17 6.48 1.72 2.90
N VAL A 18 7.30 1.38 1.90
CA VAL A 18 7.66 2.25 0.77
C VAL A 18 6.43 2.73 -0.01
N ALA A 19 5.34 1.94 -0.06
CA ALA A 19 4.09 2.35 -0.68
C ALA A 19 3.42 3.51 0.09
N LEU A 20 3.44 3.46 1.42
CA LEU A 20 2.91 4.53 2.27
C LEU A 20 3.79 5.78 2.22
N GLU A 21 5.12 5.62 2.23
CA GLU A 21 6.05 6.73 2.06
C GLU A 21 5.80 7.47 0.74
N ALA A 22 5.62 6.73 -0.37
CA ALA A 22 5.23 7.30 -1.65
C ALA A 22 3.87 8.02 -1.55
N GLY A 23 2.88 7.39 -0.91
CA GLY A 23 1.56 7.98 -0.68
C GLY A 23 1.64 9.31 0.08
N PHE A 24 2.48 9.42 1.11
CA PHE A 24 2.70 10.64 1.88
C PHE A 24 3.17 11.81 0.99
N PHE A 25 4.02 11.52 0.00
CA PHE A 25 4.44 12.46 -1.05
C PHE A 25 3.42 12.60 -2.20
N SER A 26 2.19 12.16 -2.01
CA SER A 26 1.10 12.17 -3.00
C SER A 26 1.47 11.41 -4.28
N LEU A 27 2.18 10.30 -4.16
CA LEU A 27 2.58 9.46 -5.27
C LEU A 27 1.83 8.11 -5.20
N PRO A 28 0.78 7.91 -6.02
CA PRO A 28 0.10 6.62 -6.08
C PRO A 28 1.03 5.53 -6.63
N VAL A 29 0.87 4.30 -6.13
CA VAL A 29 1.74 3.17 -6.48
C VAL A 29 0.96 2.06 -7.21
N ILE A 30 1.70 1.24 -7.96
CA ILE A 30 1.21 -0.02 -8.50
C ILE A 30 1.94 -1.14 -7.76
N GLY A 31 1.17 -2.00 -7.08
CA GLY A 31 1.67 -3.12 -6.26
C GLY A 31 1.29 -4.48 -6.84
N ALA A 32 2.04 -5.53 -6.51
CA ALA A 32 1.67 -6.91 -6.83
C ALA A 32 0.59 -7.42 -5.86
N LYS A 33 -0.44 -8.10 -6.39
CA LYS A 33 -1.48 -8.77 -5.60
C LYS A 33 -0.94 -10.00 -4.88
N GLY A 34 -1.49 -10.30 -3.71
CA GLY A 34 -1.24 -11.54 -2.99
C GLY A 34 0.09 -11.55 -2.23
N CYS A 35 0.62 -10.37 -1.92
CA CYS A 35 1.82 -10.20 -1.11
C CYS A 35 1.58 -9.17 0.00
N GLY A 36 2.54 -8.99 0.92
CA GLY A 36 2.35 -8.13 2.09
C GLY A 36 2.04 -6.66 1.77
N ILE A 37 2.32 -6.21 0.54
CA ILE A 37 2.00 -4.85 0.08
C ILE A 37 0.50 -4.59 -0.08
N ASP A 38 -0.33 -5.63 -0.17
CA ASP A 38 -1.78 -5.51 -0.33
C ASP A 38 -2.38 -4.66 0.79
N ASP A 39 -1.85 -4.79 2.02
CA ASP A 39 -2.31 -4.03 3.18
C ASP A 39 -1.88 -2.55 3.16
N ALA A 40 -0.78 -2.22 2.47
CA ALA A 40 -0.29 -0.86 2.34
C ALA A 40 -0.98 -0.07 1.21
N ILE A 41 -1.80 -0.71 0.37
CA ILE A 41 -2.46 -0.09 -0.78
C ILE A 41 -3.98 -0.27 -0.71
N ASP A 42 -4.72 0.83 -0.51
CA ASP A 42 -6.17 0.89 -0.79
C ASP A 42 -6.42 0.79 -2.31
N ASP A 43 -6.71 -0.43 -2.80
CA ASP A 43 -6.80 -0.79 -4.21
C ASP A 43 -7.85 0.03 -4.98
N GLY A 44 -7.44 0.57 -6.14
CA GLY A 44 -8.24 1.45 -6.97
C GLY A 44 -8.40 2.87 -6.44
N ARG A 45 -7.84 3.19 -5.27
CA ARG A 45 -8.00 4.50 -4.61
C ARG A 45 -6.67 5.19 -4.35
N SER A 46 -5.82 4.61 -3.51
CA SER A 46 -4.48 5.12 -3.17
C SER A 46 -3.42 4.63 -4.16
N GLY A 47 -3.67 3.49 -4.78
CA GLY A 47 -2.84 2.82 -5.78
C GLY A 47 -3.66 1.76 -6.50
N ILE A 48 -3.01 0.88 -7.26
CA ILE A 48 -3.67 -0.24 -7.93
C ILE A 48 -2.86 -1.50 -7.72
N LEU A 49 -3.51 -2.57 -7.28
CA LEU A 49 -2.91 -3.89 -7.19
C LEU A 49 -3.12 -4.66 -8.51
N VAL A 50 -2.07 -5.31 -9.00
CA VAL A 50 -2.07 -6.06 -10.27
C VAL A 50 -1.38 -7.40 -10.11
N ASN A 51 -1.62 -8.33 -11.05
CA ASN A 51 -0.71 -9.45 -11.23
C ASN A 51 0.63 -8.94 -11.82
N GLY A 52 1.73 -9.12 -11.08
CA GLY A 52 3.07 -8.64 -11.47
C GLY A 52 3.62 -9.24 -12.76
N ASP A 53 3.17 -10.43 -13.15
CA ASP A 53 3.56 -11.09 -14.40
C ASP A 53 2.66 -10.72 -15.59
N ASN A 54 1.57 -9.97 -15.35
CA ASN A 54 0.62 -9.59 -16.38
C ASN A 54 0.87 -8.15 -16.87
N ALA A 55 1.66 -8.03 -17.95
CA ALA A 55 1.95 -6.75 -18.58
C ALA A 55 0.70 -5.94 -18.97
N THR A 56 -0.39 -6.62 -19.34
CA THR A 56 -1.65 -5.96 -19.71
C THR A 56 -2.29 -5.28 -18.49
N GLU A 57 -2.29 -5.95 -17.34
CA GLU A 57 -2.81 -5.36 -16.10
C GLU A 57 -1.97 -4.16 -15.65
N ILE A 58 -0.65 -4.26 -15.73
CA ILE A 58 0.26 -3.16 -15.39
C ILE A 58 0.00 -1.93 -16.27
N CYS A 59 -0.09 -2.12 -17.60
CA CYS A 59 -0.39 -1.05 -18.55
C CYS A 59 -1.76 -0.40 -18.29
N ASN A 60 -2.77 -1.22 -17.98
CA ASN A 60 -4.11 -0.73 -17.65
C ASN A 60 -4.11 0.06 -16.34
N ALA A 61 -3.39 -0.40 -15.31
CA ALA A 61 -3.25 0.31 -14.05
C ALA A 61 -2.57 1.68 -14.24
N MET A 62 -1.48 1.71 -15.01
CA MET A 62 -0.79 2.96 -15.33
C MET A 62 -1.70 3.94 -16.09
N THR A 63 -2.46 3.43 -17.07
CA THR A 63 -3.42 4.25 -17.83
C THR A 63 -4.51 4.83 -16.92
N LYS A 64 -5.07 4.02 -16.01
CA LYS A 64 -6.09 4.47 -15.04
C LYS A 64 -5.55 5.57 -14.11
N ILE A 65 -4.35 5.39 -13.56
CA ILE A 65 -3.73 6.38 -12.68
C ILE A 65 -3.46 7.68 -13.43
N LEU A 66 -2.98 7.60 -14.69
CA LEU A 66 -2.73 8.79 -15.50
C LEU A 66 -4.01 9.53 -15.88
N ALA A 67 -5.11 8.81 -16.14
CA ALA A 67 -6.40 9.38 -16.49
C ALA A 67 -7.07 10.13 -15.31
N ASP A 68 -6.90 9.65 -14.07
CA ASP A 68 -7.47 10.26 -12.85
C ASP A 68 -6.36 10.69 -11.85
N LYS A 69 -5.30 11.31 -12.38
CA LYS A 69 -4.08 11.59 -11.62
C LYS A 69 -4.32 12.42 -10.35
N SER A 70 -5.14 13.46 -10.43
CA SER A 70 -5.40 14.35 -9.29
C SER A 70 -6.04 13.60 -8.12
N SER A 71 -7.01 12.73 -8.42
CA SER A 71 -7.75 12.03 -7.37
C SER A 71 -6.91 10.91 -6.76
N PHE A 72 -6.13 10.18 -7.57
CA PHE A 72 -5.16 9.21 -7.05
C PHE A 72 -4.10 9.87 -6.15
N LYS A 73 -3.57 11.03 -6.54
CA LYS A 73 -2.65 11.81 -5.69
C LYS A 73 -3.28 12.13 -4.33
N GLN A 74 -4.47 12.71 -4.33
CA GLN A 74 -5.16 13.09 -3.10
C GLN A 74 -5.44 11.88 -2.21
N ARG A 75 -5.99 10.80 -2.78
CA ARG A 75 -6.32 9.58 -2.05
C ARG A 75 -5.08 8.86 -1.52
N SER A 76 -3.99 8.84 -2.28
CA SER A 76 -2.71 8.25 -1.85
C SER A 76 -2.16 8.94 -0.60
N LYS A 77 -2.27 10.28 -0.54
CA LYS A 77 -1.86 11.06 0.63
C LYS A 77 -2.75 10.81 1.84
N VAL A 78 -4.07 10.90 1.65
CA VAL A 78 -5.04 10.66 2.74
C VAL A 78 -4.92 9.24 3.31
N TRP A 79 -4.62 8.25 2.46
CA TRP A 79 -4.38 6.88 2.90
C TRP A 79 -3.09 6.76 3.72
N ALA A 80 -1.99 7.33 3.24
CA ALA A 80 -0.72 7.31 3.95
C ALA A 80 -0.77 8.00 5.32
N GLU A 81 -1.48 9.14 5.42
CA GLU A 81 -1.63 9.89 6.67
C GLU A 81 -2.38 9.11 7.76
N GLN A 82 -3.20 8.11 7.41
CA GLN A 82 -3.89 7.24 8.37
C GLN A 82 -2.94 6.24 9.06
N HIS A 83 -1.74 6.06 8.52
CA HIS A 83 -0.73 5.13 9.03
C HIS A 83 0.37 5.86 9.83
N ASP A 84 0.13 7.13 10.19
CA ASP A 84 1.02 7.89 11.06
C ASP A 84 1.16 7.23 12.43
N TRP A 85 2.36 7.28 13.01
CA TRP A 85 2.64 6.66 14.30
C TRP A 85 1.74 7.18 15.42
N ASN A 86 1.32 8.45 15.38
CA ASN A 86 0.40 9.01 16.38
C ASN A 86 -1.00 8.39 16.31
N ILE A 87 -1.37 7.77 15.18
CA ILE A 87 -2.64 7.06 15.00
C ILE A 87 -2.44 5.59 15.35
N VAL A 88 -1.46 4.94 14.73
CA VAL A 88 -1.22 3.50 14.89
C VAL A 88 -0.94 3.14 16.35
N ILE A 89 -0.23 3.98 17.11
CA ILE A 89 0.07 3.70 18.51
C ILE A 89 -1.18 3.61 19.39
N GLU A 90 -2.23 4.36 19.09
CA GLU A 90 -3.49 4.35 19.85
C GLU A 90 -4.21 3.01 19.71
N ASP A 91 -4.20 2.43 18.50
CA ASP A 91 -4.76 1.10 18.25
C ASP A 91 -3.99 0.03 19.02
N PHE A 92 -2.66 0.13 19.08
CA PHE A 92 -1.83 -0.79 19.87
C PHE A 92 -2.10 -0.65 21.38
N ILE A 93 -2.14 0.58 21.91
CA ILE A 93 -2.43 0.84 23.33
C ILE A 93 -3.79 0.24 23.73
N ARG A 94 -4.80 0.35 22.87
CA ARG A 94 -6.13 -0.19 23.11
C ARG A 94 -6.15 -1.72 23.26
N ILE A 95 -5.25 -2.43 22.57
CA ILE A 95 -5.18 -3.90 22.56
C ILE A 95 -4.29 -4.41 23.70
N LEU A 96 -3.32 -3.60 24.16
CA LEU A 96 -2.43 -4.01 25.23
C LEU A 96 -3.19 -4.15 26.56
N PRO A 97 -3.04 -5.28 27.28
CA PRO A 97 -3.63 -5.44 28.60
C PRO A 97 -2.98 -4.45 29.59
N PRO A 98 -3.72 -4.01 30.63
CA PRO A 98 -3.16 -3.13 31.65
C PRO A 98 -1.93 -3.81 32.28
N THR A 99 -0.78 -3.14 32.15
CA THR A 99 0.47 -3.61 32.72
C THR A 99 0.39 -3.47 34.23
N LYS A 100 0.54 -4.57 34.97
CA LYS A 100 0.69 -4.49 36.44
C LYS A 100 2.01 -3.79 36.73
N ALA A 101 1.93 -2.65 37.41
CA ALA A 101 3.08 -1.99 38.04
C ALA A 101 3.67 -2.86 39.15
#